data_AF-A0A554XH08-F1
#
_entry.id   AF-A0A554XH08-F1
#
_cell.length_a   1.000
_cell.length_b   1.000
_cell.length_c   1.000
_cell.angle_alpha   90.00
_cell.angle_beta   90.00
_cell.angle_gamma   90.00
#
_symmetry.space_group_name_H-M   'P 1'
#
loop_
_entity.id
_entity.type
_entity.pdbx_description
1 polymer ?
#
loop_
_entity_poly.entity_id
_entity_poly.type
_entity_poly.pdbx_seq_one_letter_code
_entity_poly.pdbx_strand_id
1 'polypeptide(L)'
;MGAWLARLKNQKSPDTHATKPTKPPQGEEKAGFVGFVAYPPAPFAKIKLGDGAAIKPQATAANEAVQPDPAPATDPDRYCWPHSEAMNTAEIDAFMARLARFTDKGASYDEAERLADALVARDRQGDDRRLCLECAHLQGAGRWRCGNWRQADVARDALARDLVLMLQRCAGFAASVNPPLSEGRQP
;
A
#
# COMPACT_ATOMS: atom_id res chain seq x y z
N MET A 1 3.39 -46.83 -6.67
CA MET A 1 2.83 -45.51 -6.31
C MET A 1 2.94 -45.30 -4.81
N GLY A 2 3.94 -44.57 -4.31
CA GLY A 2 4.10 -44.41 -2.85
C GLY A 2 5.24 -43.49 -2.38
N ALA A 3 6.21 -43.15 -3.25
CA ALA A 3 7.37 -42.37 -2.85
C ALA A 3 7.08 -40.87 -2.60
N TRP A 4 6.04 -40.30 -3.22
CA TRP A 4 5.69 -38.88 -3.01
C TRP A 4 5.00 -38.63 -1.66
N LEU A 5 4.10 -39.54 -1.24
CA LEU A 5 3.45 -39.50 0.07
C LEU A 5 4.41 -39.73 1.24
N ALA A 6 5.47 -40.52 1.06
CA ALA A 6 6.52 -40.69 2.06
C ALA A 6 7.36 -39.41 2.25
N ARG A 7 7.50 -38.58 1.20
CA ARG A 7 8.25 -37.32 1.26
C ARG A 7 7.47 -36.20 1.97
N LEU A 8 6.15 -36.19 1.88
CA LEU A 8 5.29 -35.26 2.63
C LEU A 8 5.26 -35.54 4.14
N LYS A 9 5.30 -36.82 4.55
CA LYS A 9 5.26 -37.19 5.97
C LYS A 9 6.59 -37.01 6.72
N ASN A 10 7.69 -36.84 5.99
CA ASN A 10 9.05 -36.67 6.55
C ASN A 10 9.56 -35.23 6.47
N GLN A 11 8.73 -34.24 6.10
CA GLN A 11 9.08 -32.85 6.31
C GLN A 11 8.95 -32.53 7.79
N LYS A 12 10.09 -32.59 8.48
CA LYS A 12 10.27 -31.98 9.78
C LYS A 12 10.04 -30.48 9.60
N SER A 13 9.04 -29.94 10.29
CA SER A 13 8.79 -28.49 10.34
C SER A 13 10.12 -27.79 10.63
N PRO A 14 10.48 -26.71 9.90
CA PRO A 14 11.57 -25.85 10.34
C PRO A 14 11.21 -25.35 11.73
N ASP A 15 12.09 -25.57 12.70
CA ASP A 15 11.93 -25.03 14.04
C ASP A 15 11.73 -23.52 13.93
N THR A 16 10.58 -23.03 14.38
CA THR A 16 10.30 -21.61 14.58
C THR A 16 11.24 -21.10 15.65
N HIS A 17 12.47 -20.77 15.28
CA HIS A 17 13.41 -20.09 16.17
C HIS A 17 12.99 -18.63 16.27
N ALA A 18 12.04 -18.37 17.17
CA ALA A 18 12.21 -17.23 18.06
C ALA A 18 13.56 -17.44 18.76
N THR A 19 14.46 -16.45 18.69
CA THR A 19 15.69 -16.46 19.48
C THR A 19 15.30 -16.49 20.95
N LYS A 20 15.34 -17.69 21.55
CA LYS A 20 15.31 -17.84 23.01
C LYS A 20 16.46 -16.99 23.58
N PRO A 21 16.20 -16.13 24.58
CA PRO A 21 17.28 -15.52 25.34
C PRO A 21 18.13 -16.62 25.97
N THR A 22 19.46 -16.45 25.90
CA THR A 22 20.41 -17.28 26.61
C THR A 22 20.03 -17.31 28.09
N LYS A 23 19.69 -18.49 28.61
CA LYS A 23 19.44 -18.72 30.03
C LYS A 23 20.72 -18.36 30.81
N PRO A 24 20.73 -17.35 31.69
CA PRO A 24 21.85 -17.18 32.61
C PRO A 24 21.93 -18.41 33.54
N PRO A 25 23.13 -18.78 34.01
CA PRO A 25 23.29 -19.89 34.96
C PRO A 25 22.37 -19.69 36.17
N GLN A 26 21.81 -20.80 36.64
CA GLN A 26 20.79 -20.88 37.69
C GLN A 26 21.10 -19.97 38.89
N GLY A 27 20.24 -18.98 39.12
CA GLY A 27 20.26 -18.11 40.28
C GLY A 27 19.51 -16.82 40.00
N GLU A 28 18.34 -16.67 40.63
CA GLU A 28 17.47 -15.49 40.66
C GLU A 28 16.56 -15.24 39.44
N GLU A 29 15.25 -15.40 39.66
CA GLU A 29 14.17 -15.06 38.74
C GLU A 29 14.11 -13.54 38.52
N LYS A 30 14.42 -13.08 37.31
CA LYS A 30 13.94 -11.80 36.80
C LYS A 30 13.29 -12.01 35.45
N ALA A 31 11.97 -11.94 35.44
CA ALA A 31 11.16 -11.94 34.23
C ALA A 31 11.60 -10.78 33.32
N GLY A 32 11.99 -11.10 32.08
CA GLY A 32 12.31 -10.11 31.06
C GLY A 32 11.06 -9.38 30.60
N PHE A 33 10.94 -8.10 30.93
CA PHE A 33 9.86 -7.22 30.48
C PHE A 33 10.25 -6.58 29.15
N VAL A 34 9.40 -6.69 28.13
CA VAL A 34 9.54 -5.94 26.87
C VAL A 34 8.83 -4.61 27.07
N GLY A 35 9.58 -3.55 27.34
CA GLY A 35 9.03 -2.21 27.56
C GLY A 35 8.48 -1.60 26.28
N PHE A 36 7.23 -1.15 26.31
CA PHE A 36 6.65 -0.31 25.26
C PHE A 36 7.36 1.05 25.27
N VAL A 37 8.03 1.44 24.18
CA VAL A 37 8.59 2.78 24.04
C VAL A 37 7.44 3.72 23.65
N ALA A 38 6.74 4.23 24.66
CA ALA A 38 5.88 5.39 24.48
C ALA A 38 6.77 6.62 24.29
N TYR A 39 6.46 7.43 23.27
CA TYR A 39 7.02 8.78 23.13
C TYR A 39 6.69 9.56 24.42
N PRO A 40 7.68 10.08 25.17
CA PRO A 40 7.35 10.87 26.34
C PRO A 40 6.61 12.13 25.89
N PRO A 41 5.47 12.50 26.50
CA PRO A 41 4.93 13.84 26.27
C PRO A 41 6.02 14.83 26.68
N ALA A 42 6.38 15.73 25.76
CA ALA A 42 7.43 16.72 25.95
C ALA A 42 7.30 17.43 27.32
N PRO A 43 8.41 17.80 27.99
CA PRO A 43 8.32 18.58 29.21
C PRO A 43 7.80 19.97 28.84
N PHE A 44 6.52 20.21 29.13
CA PHE A 44 5.92 21.53 29.09
C PHE A 44 6.78 22.51 29.91
N ALA A 45 7.10 23.63 29.29
CA ALA A 45 7.80 24.72 29.95
C ALA A 45 7.02 25.15 31.20
N LYS A 46 7.72 25.25 32.33
CA LYS A 46 7.14 25.74 33.58
C LYS A 46 6.66 27.18 33.39
N ILE A 47 5.35 27.38 33.22
CA ILE A 47 4.74 28.70 33.40
C ILE A 47 4.74 28.95 34.91
N LYS A 48 5.53 29.92 35.37
CA LYS A 48 5.35 30.45 36.73
C LYS A 48 4.17 31.41 36.70
N LEU A 49 3.03 30.98 37.23
CA LEU A 49 1.98 31.89 37.65
C LEU A 49 2.02 31.97 39.18
N GLY A 50 2.14 33.20 39.68
CA GLY A 50 2.28 33.50 41.10
C GLY A 50 1.03 33.17 41.92
N ASP A 51 1.31 32.93 43.20
CA ASP A 51 0.47 33.07 44.39
C ASP A 51 -0.95 32.47 44.37
N GLY A 52 -1.05 31.27 44.96
CA GLY A 52 -2.08 31.01 45.97
C GLY A 52 -3.39 30.40 45.49
N ALA A 53 -3.36 29.15 45.01
CA ALA A 53 -4.47 28.22 45.22
C ALA A 53 -3.97 26.77 45.13
N ALA A 54 -4.14 26.00 46.21
CA ALA A 54 -3.81 24.58 46.23
C ALA A 54 -4.76 23.80 45.31
N ILE A 55 -4.29 23.39 44.14
CA ILE A 55 -5.00 22.43 43.29
C ILE A 55 -4.80 21.04 43.89
N LYS A 56 -5.84 20.48 44.51
CA LYS A 56 -5.87 19.05 44.86
C LYS A 56 -5.76 18.26 43.55
N PRO A 57 -4.83 17.30 43.41
CA PRO A 57 -4.81 16.45 42.22
C PRO A 57 -6.05 15.57 42.26
N GLN A 58 -7.07 15.92 41.47
CA GLN A 58 -8.09 14.96 41.10
C GLN A 58 -7.45 13.99 40.13
N ALA A 59 -7.27 12.74 40.58
CA ALA A 59 -6.95 11.63 39.71
C ALA A 59 -8.17 11.40 38.79
N THR A 60 -8.20 12.10 37.66
CA THR A 60 -9.04 11.76 36.52
C THR A 60 -8.55 10.44 35.95
N ALA A 61 -9.47 9.50 35.74
CA ALA A 61 -9.15 8.16 35.29
C ALA A 61 -8.59 8.21 33.85
N ALA A 62 -7.65 7.32 33.51
CA ALA A 62 -6.92 7.33 32.23
C ALA A 62 -7.80 7.12 30.97
N ASN A 63 -9.11 6.96 31.13
CA ASN A 63 -10.11 6.71 30.10
C ASN A 63 -11.02 7.92 29.82
N GLU A 64 -10.78 9.09 30.41
CA GLU A 64 -11.41 10.32 29.94
C GLU A 64 -10.81 10.74 28.60
N ALA A 65 -11.58 10.53 27.53
CA ALA A 65 -11.28 11.01 26.21
C ALA A 65 -11.37 12.55 26.18
N VAL A 66 -10.35 13.22 26.71
CA VAL A 66 -10.03 14.58 26.29
C VAL A 66 -9.75 14.45 24.80
N GLN A 67 -10.68 14.86 23.95
CA GLN A 67 -10.41 15.06 22.54
C GLN A 67 -9.38 16.19 22.49
N PRO A 68 -8.10 15.92 22.13
CA PRO A 68 -7.19 17.02 21.87
C PRO A 68 -7.77 17.84 20.72
N ASP A 69 -7.66 19.16 20.81
CA ASP A 69 -7.91 20.03 19.66
C ASP A 69 -7.17 19.44 18.45
N PRO A 70 -7.81 19.33 17.26
CA PRO A 70 -7.15 18.75 16.11
C PRO A 70 -5.89 19.56 15.84
N ALA A 71 -4.72 18.92 15.97
CA ALA A 71 -3.47 19.48 15.51
C ALA A 71 -3.70 19.98 14.07
N PRO A 72 -3.20 21.17 13.69
CA PRO A 72 -3.40 21.68 12.34
C PRO A 72 -2.95 20.58 11.38
N ALA A 73 -3.87 20.11 10.54
CA ALA A 73 -3.66 18.99 9.66
C ALA A 73 -2.52 19.35 8.71
N THR A 74 -1.29 18.92 9.04
CA THR A 74 -0.17 19.05 8.12
C THR A 74 -0.44 18.10 6.96
N ASP A 75 -0.37 18.63 5.74
CA ASP A 75 -0.44 17.83 4.52
C ASP A 75 0.50 16.60 4.64
N PRO A 76 -0.05 15.38 4.62
CA PRO A 76 0.74 14.16 4.77
C PRO A 76 1.72 13.97 3.60
N ASP A 77 1.43 14.54 2.42
CA ASP A 77 2.21 14.32 1.20
C ASP A 77 3.35 15.33 1.02
N ARG A 78 3.54 16.27 1.95
CA ARG A 78 4.49 17.39 1.82
C ARG A 78 5.96 17.01 1.57
N TYR A 79 6.35 15.78 1.91
CA TYR A 79 7.71 15.26 1.72
C TYR A 79 7.76 14.09 0.74
N CYS A 80 6.62 13.69 0.16
CA CYS A 80 6.55 12.64 -0.84
C CYS A 80 6.97 13.18 -2.22
N TRP A 81 6.87 12.36 -3.27
CA TRP A 81 7.11 12.77 -4.64
C TRP A 81 6.35 14.07 -4.98
N PRO A 82 7.00 15.10 -5.55
CA PRO A 82 8.32 15.07 -6.21
C PRO A 82 9.53 15.38 -5.30
N HIS A 83 9.34 15.56 -4.00
CA HIS A 83 10.42 15.96 -3.08
C HIS A 83 11.24 14.78 -2.55
N SER A 84 10.73 13.56 -2.65
CA SER A 84 11.45 12.32 -2.36
C SER A 84 10.96 11.18 -3.25
N GLU A 85 11.56 9.99 -3.14
CA GLU A 85 11.11 8.80 -3.86
C GLU A 85 9.81 8.20 -3.30
N ALA A 86 9.43 8.57 -2.07
CA ALA A 86 8.24 8.06 -1.41
C ALA A 86 6.97 8.44 -2.19
N MET A 87 6.07 7.47 -2.34
CA MET A 87 4.80 7.70 -3.01
C MET A 87 3.92 8.65 -2.20
N ASN A 88 3.27 9.60 -2.87
CA ASN A 88 2.21 10.39 -2.26
C ASN A 88 0.89 9.58 -2.22
N THR A 89 -0.12 10.12 -1.53
CA THR A 89 -1.41 9.45 -1.36
C THR A 89 -2.07 9.10 -2.70
N ALA A 90 -2.02 10.01 -3.68
CA ALA A 90 -2.59 9.76 -5.01
C ALA A 90 -1.88 8.64 -5.78
N GLU A 91 -0.55 8.55 -5.67
CA GLU A 91 0.23 7.47 -6.27
C GLU A 91 -0.09 6.11 -5.61
N ILE A 92 -0.29 6.08 -4.29
CA ILE A 92 -0.70 4.88 -3.55
C ILE A 92 -2.10 4.43 -4.00
N ASP A 93 -3.05 5.34 -4.09
CA ASP A 93 -4.41 5.03 -4.54
C ASP A 93 -4.41 4.46 -5.97
N ALA A 94 -3.64 5.08 -6.88
CA ALA A 94 -3.50 4.60 -8.25
C ALA A 94 -2.85 3.21 -8.30
N PHE A 95 -1.81 2.98 -7.50
CA PHE A 95 -1.14 1.68 -7.38
C PHE A 95 -2.10 0.59 -6.90
N MET A 96 -2.85 0.84 -5.82
CA MET A 96 -3.80 -0.12 -5.27
C MET A 96 -4.96 -0.41 -6.23
N ALA A 97 -5.47 0.61 -6.92
CA ALA A 97 -6.50 0.45 -7.94
C ALA A 97 -6.00 -0.39 -9.13
N ARG A 98 -4.74 -0.19 -9.55
CA ARG A 98 -4.10 -0.99 -10.60
C ARG A 98 -3.90 -2.43 -10.16
N LEU A 99 -3.38 -2.64 -8.95
CA LEU A 99 -3.16 -3.96 -8.39
C LEU A 99 -4.45 -4.80 -8.40
N ALA A 100 -5.52 -4.26 -7.81
CA ALA A 100 -6.83 -4.89 -7.78
C ALA A 100 -7.36 -5.19 -9.19
N ARG A 101 -7.30 -4.19 -10.07
CA ARG A 101 -7.76 -4.35 -11.46
C ARG A 101 -6.98 -5.42 -12.21
N PHE A 102 -5.67 -5.50 -12.05
CA PHE A 102 -4.82 -6.44 -12.78
C PHE A 102 -5.03 -7.86 -12.28
N THR A 103 -5.18 -8.05 -10.96
CA THR A 103 -5.54 -9.35 -10.39
C THR A 103 -6.95 -9.78 -10.80
N ASP A 104 -7.92 -8.87 -10.86
CA ASP A 104 -9.29 -9.16 -11.35
C ASP A 104 -9.30 -9.56 -12.83
N LYS A 105 -8.33 -9.06 -13.61
CA LYS A 105 -8.11 -9.47 -15.00
C LYS A 105 -7.24 -10.72 -15.14
N GLY A 106 -6.91 -11.39 -14.04
CA GLY A 106 -6.24 -12.69 -14.04
C GLY A 106 -4.72 -12.63 -14.18
N ALA A 107 -4.08 -11.47 -13.94
CA ALA A 107 -2.64 -11.44 -13.66
C ALA A 107 -2.38 -12.05 -12.27
N SER A 108 -1.23 -12.67 -12.06
CA SER A 108 -0.82 -13.08 -10.71
C SER A 108 -0.53 -11.84 -9.86
N TYR A 109 -0.59 -11.97 -8.54
CA TYR A 109 -0.29 -10.88 -7.62
C TYR A 109 1.12 -10.29 -7.89
N ASP A 110 2.15 -11.12 -7.96
CA ASP A 110 3.54 -10.69 -8.23
C ASP A 110 3.71 -9.99 -9.59
N GLU A 111 2.86 -10.30 -10.56
CA GLU A 111 2.89 -9.63 -11.87
C GLU A 111 2.12 -8.32 -11.85
N ALA A 112 0.95 -8.31 -11.20
CA ALA A 112 0.16 -7.12 -10.99
C ALA A 112 0.97 -6.06 -10.21
N GLU A 113 1.71 -6.46 -9.18
CA GLU A 113 2.56 -5.59 -8.37
C GLU A 113 3.69 -4.98 -9.21
N ARG A 114 4.45 -5.82 -9.93
CA ARG A 114 5.54 -5.35 -10.82
C ARG A 114 5.04 -4.41 -11.90
N LEU A 115 3.86 -4.67 -12.47
CA LEU A 115 3.26 -3.78 -13.47
C LEU A 115 2.79 -2.47 -12.82
N ALA A 116 2.14 -2.51 -11.67
CA ALA A 116 1.70 -1.31 -10.96
C ALA A 116 2.89 -0.41 -10.57
N ASP A 117 3.99 -0.98 -10.11
CA ASP A 117 5.24 -0.27 -9.81
C ASP A 117 5.85 0.38 -11.06
N ALA A 118 5.94 -0.37 -12.17
CA ALA A 118 6.39 0.18 -13.45
C ALA A 118 5.50 1.34 -13.94
N LEU A 119 4.20 1.31 -13.64
CA LEU A 119 3.27 2.38 -13.97
C LEU A 119 3.44 3.63 -13.08
N VAL A 120 3.88 3.50 -11.83
CA VAL A 120 4.26 4.66 -10.99
C VAL A 120 5.42 5.40 -11.65
N ALA A 121 6.48 4.68 -12.02
CA ALA A 121 7.63 5.28 -12.72
C ALA A 121 7.22 5.93 -14.06
N ARG A 122 6.34 5.27 -14.83
CA ARG A 122 5.78 5.81 -16.07
C ARG A 122 5.09 7.14 -15.85
N ASP A 123 4.18 7.20 -14.87
CA ASP A 123 3.36 8.38 -14.61
C ASP A 123 4.24 9.58 -14.20
N ARG A 124 5.27 9.34 -13.38
CA ARG A 124 6.26 10.35 -12.99
C ARG A 124 7.02 10.93 -14.19
N GLN A 125 7.26 10.11 -15.22
CA GLN A 125 7.98 10.51 -16.44
C GLN A 125 7.06 11.15 -17.49
N GLY A 126 5.75 11.19 -17.26
CA GLY A 126 4.78 11.67 -18.24
C GLY A 126 4.69 10.80 -19.50
N ASP A 127 5.08 9.52 -19.41
CA ASP A 127 4.95 8.58 -20.52
C ASP A 127 3.47 8.16 -20.68
N ASP A 128 2.95 8.31 -21.90
CA ASP A 128 1.54 8.11 -22.23
C ASP A 128 1.20 6.68 -22.69
N ARG A 129 2.19 5.79 -22.78
CA ARG A 129 1.97 4.38 -23.12
C ARG A 129 1.10 3.72 -22.05
N ARG A 130 0.18 2.84 -22.45
CA ARG A 130 -0.70 2.13 -21.52
C ARG A 130 -0.67 0.62 -21.71
N LEU A 131 -1.00 -0.12 -20.67
CA LEU A 131 -1.23 -1.56 -20.73
C LEU A 131 -2.65 -1.84 -21.24
N CYS A 132 -2.88 -2.97 -21.91
CA CYS A 132 -4.26 -3.40 -22.19
C CYS A 132 -5.03 -3.62 -20.88
N LEU A 133 -4.36 -4.01 -19.79
CA LEU A 133 -4.98 -4.15 -18.47
C LEU A 133 -5.59 -2.83 -17.95
N GLU A 134 -5.08 -1.67 -18.38
CA GLU A 134 -5.63 -0.34 -18.08
C GLU A 134 -6.79 0.05 -19.02
N CYS A 135 -7.06 -0.71 -20.08
CA CYS A 135 -8.10 -0.40 -21.06
C CYS A 135 -9.49 -0.85 -20.61
N ALA A 136 -10.48 0.05 -20.70
CA ALA A 136 -11.87 -0.27 -20.38
C ALA A 136 -12.47 -1.34 -21.30
N HIS A 137 -11.94 -1.47 -22.52
CA HIS A 137 -12.41 -2.45 -23.51
C HIS A 137 -11.82 -3.86 -23.30
N LEU A 138 -10.91 -4.06 -22.34
CA LEU A 138 -10.34 -5.39 -22.09
C LEU A 138 -11.36 -6.29 -21.38
N GLN A 139 -11.72 -7.38 -22.04
CA GLN A 139 -12.67 -8.37 -21.55
C GLN A 139 -11.95 -9.67 -21.15
N GLY A 140 -12.54 -10.41 -20.21
CA GLY A 140 -12.01 -11.68 -19.71
C GLY A 140 -10.96 -11.53 -18.60
N ALA A 141 -10.66 -12.66 -17.96
CA ALA A 141 -9.61 -12.81 -16.96
C ALA A 141 -8.71 -14.01 -17.35
N GLY A 142 -7.43 -13.77 -17.60
CA GLY A 142 -6.47 -14.79 -18.10
C GLY A 142 -6.70 -15.29 -19.54
N ARG A 143 -7.89 -15.06 -20.12
CA ARG A 143 -8.23 -15.26 -21.53
C ARG A 143 -8.83 -13.99 -22.10
N TRP A 144 -7.97 -13.09 -22.55
CA TRP A 144 -8.38 -11.72 -22.87
C TRP A 144 -8.92 -11.55 -24.28
N ARG A 145 -9.87 -10.60 -24.43
CA ARG A 145 -10.33 -10.11 -25.73
C ARG A 145 -10.46 -8.59 -25.71
N CYS A 146 -10.19 -7.95 -26.84
CA CYS A 146 -10.42 -6.52 -26.99
C CYS A 146 -11.84 -6.27 -27.51
N GLY A 147 -12.69 -5.61 -26.72
CA GLY A 147 -14.01 -5.17 -27.16
C GLY A 147 -13.95 -4.09 -28.26
N ASN A 148 -12.80 -3.44 -28.41
CA ASN A 148 -12.54 -2.42 -29.43
C ASN A 148 -11.45 -2.87 -30.43
N TRP A 149 -11.42 -4.17 -30.73
CA TRP A 149 -10.35 -4.80 -31.53
C TRP A 149 -10.14 -4.13 -32.90
N ARG A 150 -11.21 -3.66 -33.55
CA ARG A 150 -11.14 -3.03 -34.87
C ARG A 150 -10.38 -1.70 -34.84
N GLN A 151 -10.63 -0.86 -33.83
CA GLN A 151 -9.90 0.40 -33.67
C GLN A 151 -8.49 0.16 -33.12
N ALA A 152 -8.33 -0.87 -32.30
CA ALA A 152 -7.04 -1.26 -31.72
C ALA A 152 -6.11 -1.96 -32.73
N ASP A 153 -6.63 -2.38 -33.89
CA ASP A 153 -5.93 -3.20 -34.89
C ASP A 153 -5.26 -4.45 -34.28
N VAL A 154 -6.02 -5.18 -33.46
CA VAL A 154 -5.59 -6.41 -32.81
C VAL A 154 -6.53 -7.56 -33.13
N ALA A 155 -6.09 -8.79 -32.84
CA ALA A 155 -6.91 -9.98 -32.97
C ALA A 155 -8.24 -9.82 -32.21
N ARG A 156 -9.34 -10.16 -32.90
CA ARG A 156 -10.69 -10.17 -32.31
C ARG A 156 -10.80 -11.20 -31.19
N ASP A 157 -10.26 -12.38 -31.44
CA ASP A 157 -10.38 -13.53 -30.58
C ASP A 157 -9.03 -13.89 -29.97
N ALA A 158 -8.96 -13.82 -28.64
CA ALA A 158 -7.80 -14.10 -27.80
C ALA A 158 -6.57 -13.18 -28.03
N LEU A 159 -6.37 -12.22 -27.13
CA LEU A 159 -5.13 -11.44 -27.09
C LEU A 159 -4.00 -12.28 -26.50
N ALA A 160 -2.82 -12.17 -27.09
CA ALA A 160 -1.60 -12.73 -26.55
C ALA A 160 -1.27 -12.07 -25.20
N ARG A 161 -0.79 -12.86 -24.25
CA ARG A 161 -0.42 -12.39 -22.91
C ARG A 161 0.61 -11.26 -22.97
N ASP A 162 1.67 -11.44 -23.75
CA ASP A 162 2.75 -10.45 -23.84
C ASP A 162 2.23 -9.11 -24.36
N LEU A 163 1.27 -9.11 -25.29
CA LEU A 163 0.60 -7.89 -25.74
C LEU A 163 -0.19 -7.21 -24.62
N VAL A 164 -0.88 -7.99 -23.78
CA VAL A 164 -1.73 -7.44 -22.71
C VAL A 164 -0.91 -6.77 -21.61
N LEU A 165 0.30 -7.28 -21.36
CA LEU A 165 1.20 -6.84 -20.30
C LEU A 165 2.26 -5.84 -20.79
N MET A 166 2.27 -5.50 -22.07
CA MET A 166 3.23 -4.56 -22.67
C MET A 166 2.68 -3.13 -22.70
N LEU A 167 3.54 -2.18 -22.31
CA LEU A 167 3.30 -0.74 -22.48
C LEU A 167 3.30 -0.38 -23.95
N GLN A 168 2.16 0.06 -24.46
CA GLN A 168 1.97 0.33 -25.88
C GLN A 168 1.18 1.63 -26.11
N ARG A 169 1.26 2.15 -27.33
CA ARG A 169 0.32 3.15 -27.85
C ARG A 169 -0.68 2.39 -28.71
N CYS A 170 -1.95 2.42 -28.34
CA CYS A 170 -3.02 1.73 -29.06
C CYS A 170 -4.13 2.73 -29.36
N ALA A 171 -4.56 2.82 -30.62
CA ALA A 171 -5.64 3.72 -31.02
C ALA A 171 -6.99 3.34 -30.35
N GLY A 172 -7.14 2.09 -29.93
CA GLY A 172 -8.29 1.63 -29.15
C GLY A 172 -8.39 2.23 -27.74
N PHE A 173 -7.33 2.82 -27.19
CA PHE A 173 -7.34 3.47 -25.87
C PHE A 173 -8.04 4.84 -25.88
N ALA A 174 -8.10 5.51 -27.04
CA ALA A 174 -8.69 6.85 -27.17
C ALA A 174 -10.22 6.85 -26.99
N ALA A 175 -10.88 5.70 -27.21
CA ALA A 175 -12.32 5.57 -27.05
C ALA A 175 -12.77 5.50 -25.57
N SER A 176 -11.84 5.42 -24.61
CA SER A 176 -12.15 5.29 -23.18
C SER A 176 -11.74 6.50 -22.33
N VAL A 177 -11.55 7.68 -22.92
CA VAL A 177 -11.15 8.87 -22.14
C VAL A 177 -12.31 9.28 -21.23
N ASN A 178 -12.25 8.85 -19.98
CA ASN A 178 -12.77 9.66 -18.88
C ASN A 178 -11.92 10.94 -18.85
N PRO A 179 -12.53 12.13 -18.82
CA PRO A 179 -11.77 13.36 -18.66
C PRO A 179 -11.02 13.35 -17.31
N PRO A 180 -9.89 14.06 -17.20
CA PRO A 180 -9.26 14.29 -15.91
C PRO A 180 -10.29 14.91 -14.97
N LEU A 181 -10.31 14.47 -13.71
CA LEU A 181 -11.07 15.11 -12.65
C LEU A 181 -10.64 16.58 -12.62
N SER A 182 -11.47 17.44 -13.20
CA SER A 182 -11.22 18.86 -13.31
C SER A 182 -11.09 19.46 -11.91
N GLU A 183 -9.93 20.03 -11.66
CA GLU A 183 -9.67 20.98 -10.57
C GLU A 183 -10.75 22.07 -10.56
N GLY A 184 -11.24 22.38 -9.36
CA GLY A 184 -11.76 23.71 -9.02
C GLY A 184 -13.10 24.10 -9.65
N ARG A 185 -14.21 23.70 -9.01
CA ARG A 185 -15.39 24.57 -8.93
C ARG A 185 -15.51 25.09 -7.50
N GLN A 186 -15.08 26.34 -7.30
CA GLN A 186 -15.53 27.18 -6.19
C GLN A 186 -16.55 28.21 -6.72
N PRO A 187 -17.46 28.68 -5.86
CA PRO A 187 -18.77 29.24 -6.25
C PRO A 187 -18.73 30.56 -7.02
#